data_AF-A0A7X8N3G2-F1
#
_entry.id   AF-A0A7X8N3G2-F1
#
_cell.length_a   1.000
_cell.length_b   1.000
_cell.length_c   1.000
_cell.angle_alpha   90.00
_cell.angle_beta   90.00
_cell.angle_gamma   90.00
#
_symmetry.space_group_name_H-M   'P 1'
#
loop_
_entity.id
_entity.type
_entity.pdbx_description
1 polymer ?
#
loop_
_entity_poly.entity_id
_entity_poly.type
_entity_poly.pdbx_seq_one_letter_code
_entity_poly.pdbx_strand_id
1 'polypeptide(L)'
;MTDNWHGDWFTASEPAIVGQLTTYDETEEGFSFNIKVSNNDPTPKSEDSSEFFVSVKSLGGYAKKDGNVAVFQKKDNGCVLTFQMGAEGIEVKEAEECADPELSVDFNHSFTPAETFVIDEHFLESIKEGKFTPDGYSIGTPIMTIVNELGEPDAYIQRNEALYYTYSQTGYGTAAGENTVGLLTVIAPEQLTPDDVEKLMGEPEQEGLNEMEGLYFYYYTIDDKYELYFEFLPEEKTLLRFHLRELKLM
;
A
#
# COMPACT_ATOMS: atom_id res chain seq x y z
N MET A 1 -13.88 19.62 5.63
CA MET A 1 -12.94 18.66 5.04
C MET A 1 -12.91 18.99 3.56
N THR A 2 -11.75 19.31 3.01
CA THR A 2 -11.60 19.45 1.56
C THR A 2 -11.72 18.06 0.96
N ASP A 3 -12.69 17.85 0.08
CA ASP A 3 -12.90 16.60 -0.65
C ASP A 3 -11.69 16.38 -1.59
N ASN A 4 -10.62 15.79 -1.05
CA ASN A 4 -9.42 15.46 -1.82
C ASN A 4 -9.67 14.13 -2.51
N TRP A 5 -9.85 14.16 -3.83
CA TRP A 5 -10.04 12.94 -4.60
C TRP A 5 -8.72 12.27 -4.87
N HIS A 6 -7.63 13.02 -4.98
CA HIS A 6 -6.29 12.53 -5.28
C HIS A 6 -5.78 11.49 -4.26
N GLY A 7 -5.27 10.36 -4.77
CA GLY A 7 -4.64 9.32 -3.97
C GLY A 7 -4.86 7.90 -4.51
N ASP A 8 -4.31 6.94 -3.75
CA ASP A 8 -4.53 5.52 -3.92
C ASP A 8 -5.57 5.01 -2.90
N TRP A 9 -6.54 4.28 -3.43
CA TRP A 9 -7.71 3.78 -2.71
C TRP A 9 -7.83 2.28 -2.96
N PHE A 10 -8.23 1.50 -1.95
CA PHE A 10 -8.26 0.05 -1.97
C PHE A 10 -9.58 -0.47 -1.45
N THR A 11 -10.03 -1.62 -1.94
CA THR A 11 -11.20 -2.28 -1.35
C THR A 11 -10.89 -2.76 0.06
N ALA A 12 -11.88 -2.72 0.96
CA ALA A 12 -11.75 -3.32 2.28
C ALA A 12 -11.36 -4.80 2.15
N SER A 13 -10.53 -5.28 3.07
CA SER A 13 -9.86 -6.59 3.07
C SER A 13 -10.78 -7.83 3.18
N GLU A 14 -12.10 -7.65 3.12
CA GLU A 14 -13.09 -8.73 2.99
C GLU A 14 -14.26 -8.30 2.09
N PRO A 15 -14.74 -9.14 1.14
CA PRO A 15 -14.34 -10.51 0.79
C PRO A 15 -13.27 -10.55 -0.32
N ALA A 16 -12.95 -11.74 -0.86
CA ALA A 16 -11.92 -12.12 -1.86
C ALA A 16 -11.70 -11.22 -3.10
N ILE A 17 -12.43 -10.12 -3.23
CA ILE A 17 -12.24 -9.10 -4.24
C ILE A 17 -11.23 -8.06 -3.76
N VAL A 18 -10.09 -7.99 -4.45
CA VAL A 18 -9.09 -6.94 -4.24
C VAL A 18 -9.24 -5.92 -5.35
N GLY A 19 -9.47 -4.66 -4.98
CA GLY A 19 -9.52 -3.55 -5.90
C GLY A 19 -8.56 -2.44 -5.52
N GLN A 20 -8.01 -1.78 -6.53
CA GLN A 20 -7.23 -0.57 -6.43
C GLN A 20 -7.85 0.50 -7.34
N LEU A 21 -8.05 1.69 -6.80
CA LEU A 21 -8.43 2.90 -7.51
C LEU A 21 -7.33 3.93 -7.27
N THR A 22 -6.66 4.35 -8.32
CA THR A 22 -5.70 5.46 -8.29
C THR A 22 -6.33 6.66 -8.97
N THR A 23 -6.23 7.81 -8.33
CA THR A 23 -6.79 9.09 -8.79
C THR A 23 -5.69 10.15 -8.80
N TYR A 24 -5.56 10.88 -9.90
CA TYR A 24 -4.44 11.78 -10.17
C TYR A 24 -4.87 12.93 -11.08
N ASP A 25 -4.01 13.93 -11.24
CA ASP A 25 -4.29 15.16 -12.00
C ASP A 25 -5.63 15.82 -11.62
N GLU A 26 -5.91 15.91 -10.31
CA GLU A 26 -7.15 16.51 -9.83
C GLU A 26 -7.21 18.02 -10.12
N THR A 27 -8.34 18.46 -10.68
CA THR A 27 -8.67 19.87 -10.94
C THR A 27 -10.05 20.19 -10.34
N GLU A 28 -10.50 21.44 -10.43
CA GLU A 28 -11.89 21.78 -10.06
C GLU A 28 -12.93 21.02 -10.93
N GLU A 29 -12.60 20.71 -12.19
CA GLU A 29 -13.53 20.08 -13.14
C GLU A 29 -13.62 18.55 -13.02
N GLY A 30 -12.62 17.90 -12.43
CA GLY A 30 -12.51 16.44 -12.47
C GLY A 30 -11.15 15.90 -12.06
N PHE A 31 -10.95 14.61 -12.30
CA PHE A 31 -9.68 13.91 -12.09
C PHE A 31 -9.49 12.77 -13.10
N SER A 32 -8.23 12.43 -13.36
CA SER A 32 -7.86 11.21 -14.07
C SER A 32 -7.86 10.04 -13.09
N PHE A 33 -8.21 8.85 -13.55
CA PHE A 33 -8.19 7.65 -12.71
C PHE A 33 -7.76 6.39 -13.46
N ASN A 34 -7.29 5.41 -12.70
CA ASN A 34 -7.16 4.02 -13.08
C ASN A 34 -7.79 3.16 -11.98
N ILE A 35 -8.68 2.25 -12.35
CA ILE A 35 -9.32 1.31 -11.43
C ILE A 35 -9.05 -0.12 -11.92
N LYS A 36 -8.69 -0.99 -10.99
CA LYS A 36 -8.47 -2.41 -11.22
C LYS A 36 -9.13 -3.20 -10.10
N VAL A 37 -9.87 -4.23 -10.44
CA VAL A 37 -10.50 -5.15 -9.49
C VAL A 37 -10.21 -6.58 -9.91
N SER A 38 -9.86 -7.44 -8.96
CA SER A 38 -9.60 -8.85 -9.20
C SER A 38 -10.22 -9.73 -8.13
N ASN A 39 -10.66 -10.93 -8.50
CA ASN A 39 -11.07 -11.96 -7.55
C ASN A 39 -9.86 -12.84 -7.21
N ASN A 40 -9.35 -12.70 -5.98
CA ASN A 40 -8.24 -13.50 -5.46
C ASN A 40 -8.66 -14.92 -5.07
N ASP A 41 -9.95 -15.28 -5.12
CA ASP A 41 -10.43 -16.66 -5.02
C ASP A 41 -10.54 -17.28 -6.43
N PRO A 42 -9.65 -18.21 -6.82
CA PRO A 42 -9.64 -18.81 -8.14
C PRO A 42 -10.97 -19.54 -8.41
N THR A 43 -11.66 -19.16 -9.48
CA THR A 43 -12.92 -19.81 -9.86
C THR A 43 -12.64 -20.89 -10.93
N PRO A 44 -13.22 -22.10 -10.83
CA PRO A 44 -13.06 -23.11 -11.88
C PRO A 44 -13.75 -22.64 -13.17
N LYS A 45 -13.10 -22.87 -14.33
CA LYS A 45 -13.65 -22.46 -15.64
C LYS A 45 -14.98 -23.10 -16.00
N SER A 46 -15.28 -24.28 -15.43
CA SER A 46 -16.55 -25.00 -15.53
C SER A 46 -16.65 -26.00 -14.38
N GLU A 47 -17.85 -26.55 -14.14
CA GLU A 47 -18.10 -27.55 -13.08
C GLU A 47 -17.17 -28.77 -13.14
N ASP A 48 -16.66 -29.11 -14.33
CA ASP A 48 -15.79 -30.26 -14.58
C ASP A 48 -14.32 -29.89 -14.86
N SER A 49 -13.95 -28.61 -14.75
CA SER A 49 -12.61 -28.12 -15.09
C SER A 49 -11.66 -28.17 -13.90
N SER A 50 -10.47 -28.74 -14.11
CA SER A 50 -9.33 -28.60 -13.18
C SER A 50 -8.57 -27.28 -13.37
N GLU A 51 -8.89 -26.50 -14.41
CA GLU A 51 -8.33 -25.17 -14.63
C GLU A 51 -9.14 -24.12 -13.87
N PHE A 52 -8.43 -23.36 -13.04
CA PHE A 52 -8.94 -22.20 -12.32
C PHE A 52 -8.47 -20.92 -13.01
N PHE A 53 -9.25 -19.85 -12.89
CA PHE A 53 -8.86 -18.53 -13.35
C PHE A 53 -9.17 -17.45 -12.32
N VAL A 54 -8.37 -16.39 -12.37
CA VAL A 54 -8.54 -15.15 -11.61
C VAL A 54 -9.21 -14.16 -12.55
N SER A 55 -10.42 -13.72 -12.22
CA SER A 55 -11.10 -12.66 -12.96
C SER A 55 -10.42 -11.33 -12.64
N VAL A 56 -10.00 -10.58 -13.65
CA VAL A 56 -9.41 -9.24 -13.50
C VAL A 56 -10.12 -8.28 -14.43
N LYS A 57 -10.62 -7.17 -13.88
CA LYS A 57 -11.23 -6.06 -14.62
C LYS A 57 -10.42 -4.80 -14.39
N SER A 58 -10.17 -4.03 -15.44
CA SER A 58 -9.47 -2.75 -15.33
C SER A 58 -10.04 -1.71 -16.28
N LEU A 59 -10.05 -0.46 -15.85
CA LEU A 59 -10.53 0.67 -16.62
C LEU A 59 -9.78 1.93 -16.19
N GLY A 60 -9.61 2.86 -17.12
CA GLY A 60 -9.01 4.16 -16.82
C GLY A 60 -9.68 5.24 -17.66
N GLY A 61 -9.62 6.47 -17.18
CA GLY A 61 -10.28 7.59 -17.85
C GLY A 61 -10.26 8.87 -17.04
N TYR A 62 -11.13 9.80 -17.44
CA TYR A 62 -11.33 11.08 -16.76
C TYR A 62 -12.76 11.16 -16.23
N ALA A 63 -12.90 11.35 -14.93
CA ALA A 63 -14.18 11.54 -14.27
C ALA A 63 -14.45 13.03 -14.05
N LYS A 64 -15.64 13.50 -14.43
CA LYS A 64 -16.06 14.89 -14.23
C LYS A 64 -16.73 15.05 -12.88
N LYS A 65 -16.28 16.02 -12.09
CA LYS A 65 -16.81 16.29 -10.75
C LYS A 65 -18.07 17.16 -10.79
N ASP A 66 -19.00 16.84 -9.90
CA ASP A 66 -20.15 17.65 -9.50
C ASP A 66 -20.31 17.49 -7.98
N GLY A 67 -19.54 18.30 -7.23
CA GLY A 67 -19.40 18.17 -5.78
C GLY A 67 -18.76 16.85 -5.37
N ASN A 68 -19.45 16.08 -4.52
CA ASN A 68 -18.97 14.81 -3.98
C ASN A 68 -19.27 13.62 -4.91
N VAL A 69 -19.71 13.88 -6.12
CA VAL A 69 -19.95 12.87 -7.15
C VAL A 69 -19.05 13.16 -8.34
N ALA A 70 -18.45 12.13 -8.91
CA ALA A 70 -17.78 12.21 -10.20
C ALA A 70 -18.30 11.15 -11.16
N VAL A 71 -18.37 11.48 -12.45
CA VAL A 71 -18.91 10.57 -13.47
C VAL A 71 -17.92 10.40 -14.61
N PHE A 72 -17.62 9.14 -14.92
CA PHE A 72 -16.93 8.73 -16.13
C PHE A 72 -17.91 8.08 -17.10
N GLN A 73 -17.79 8.40 -18.39
CA GLN A 73 -18.56 7.75 -19.45
C GLN A 73 -17.66 7.37 -20.62
N LYS A 74 -17.56 6.07 -20.91
CA LYS A 74 -16.86 5.56 -22.08
C LYS A 74 -17.75 5.71 -23.32
N LYS A 75 -17.24 6.43 -24.33
CA LYS A 75 -18.00 6.76 -25.54
C LYS A 75 -18.38 5.55 -26.39
N ASP A 76 -17.58 4.49 -26.36
CA ASP A 76 -17.68 3.38 -27.33
C ASP A 76 -18.74 2.34 -26.96
N ASN A 77 -18.93 2.06 -25.67
CA ASN A 77 -19.87 1.05 -25.17
C ASN A 77 -20.90 1.61 -24.20
N GLY A 78 -20.89 2.93 -23.93
CA GLY A 78 -21.81 3.56 -22.99
C GLY A 78 -21.57 3.21 -21.53
N CYS A 79 -20.47 2.53 -21.21
CA CYS A 79 -20.12 2.19 -19.84
C CYS A 79 -19.96 3.47 -19.00
N VAL A 80 -20.74 3.56 -17.92
CA VAL A 80 -20.71 4.66 -16.95
C VAL A 80 -20.20 4.16 -15.61
N LEU A 81 -19.20 4.85 -15.05
CA LEU A 81 -18.84 4.73 -13.65
C LEU A 81 -19.25 5.99 -12.90
N THR A 82 -19.89 5.79 -11.75
CA THR A 82 -20.19 6.87 -10.80
C THR A 82 -19.32 6.67 -9.57
N PHE A 83 -18.56 7.70 -9.21
CA PHE A 83 -17.74 7.74 -8.01
C PHE A 83 -18.43 8.66 -7.01
N GLN A 84 -18.60 8.21 -5.78
CA GLN A 84 -19.21 9.00 -4.72
C GLN A 84 -18.25 9.09 -3.53
N MET A 85 -17.76 10.30 -3.26
CA MET A 85 -16.91 10.58 -2.12
C MET A 85 -17.73 10.57 -0.84
N GLY A 86 -17.42 9.62 0.04
CA GLY A 86 -17.95 9.49 1.39
C GLY A 86 -16.95 9.93 2.46
N ALA A 87 -17.31 9.74 3.73
CA ALA A 87 -16.43 10.09 4.85
C ALA A 87 -15.22 9.14 4.99
N GLU A 88 -15.36 7.89 4.53
CA GLU A 88 -14.39 6.81 4.74
C GLU A 88 -13.70 6.37 3.43
N GLY A 89 -14.09 6.93 2.28
CA GLY A 89 -13.59 6.49 0.98
C GLY A 89 -14.47 6.89 -0.20
N ILE A 90 -14.19 6.28 -1.35
CA ILE A 90 -14.91 6.44 -2.60
C ILE A 90 -15.76 5.19 -2.84
N GLU A 91 -17.09 5.35 -2.89
CA GLU A 91 -17.98 4.32 -3.40
C GLU A 91 -18.02 4.39 -4.93
N VAL A 92 -17.71 3.29 -5.61
CA VAL A 92 -17.80 3.21 -7.07
C VAL A 92 -19.03 2.39 -7.43
N LYS A 93 -19.82 2.90 -8.38
CA LYS A 93 -20.98 2.23 -8.96
C LYS A 93 -20.81 2.07 -10.45
N GLU A 94 -21.03 0.86 -10.90
CA GLU A 94 -20.95 0.44 -12.29
C GLU A 94 -22.36 0.33 -12.88
N ALA A 95 -22.58 0.94 -14.05
CA ALA A 95 -23.83 0.76 -14.80
C ALA A 95 -23.86 -0.60 -15.51
N GLU A 96 -25.05 -1.15 -15.79
CA GLU A 96 -25.22 -2.47 -16.41
C GLU A 96 -24.48 -2.62 -17.75
N GLU A 97 -24.31 -1.52 -18.50
CA GLU A 97 -23.61 -1.49 -19.79
C GLU A 97 -22.09 -1.73 -19.67
N CYS A 98 -21.55 -1.63 -18.46
CA CYS A 98 -20.15 -1.97 -18.16
C CYS A 98 -19.97 -3.46 -17.79
N ALA A 99 -21.05 -4.19 -17.52
CA ALA A 99 -20.98 -5.55 -17.03
C ALA A 99 -20.38 -6.48 -18.09
N ASP A 100 -19.39 -7.26 -17.69
CA ASP A 100 -18.82 -8.31 -18.52
C ASP A 100 -19.32 -9.66 -17.98
N PRO A 101 -20.20 -10.37 -18.69
CA PRO A 101 -20.78 -11.62 -18.20
C PRO A 101 -19.75 -12.75 -18.06
N GLU A 102 -18.54 -12.59 -18.64
CA GLU A 102 -17.45 -13.56 -18.50
C GLU A 102 -16.62 -13.33 -17.23
N LEU A 103 -16.78 -12.18 -16.56
CA LEU A 103 -16.05 -11.84 -15.34
C LEU A 103 -16.94 -11.99 -14.10
N SER A 104 -16.38 -12.60 -13.06
CA SER A 104 -17.02 -12.70 -11.73
C SER A 104 -16.77 -11.47 -10.85
N VAL A 105 -16.25 -10.38 -11.43
CA VAL A 105 -15.92 -9.13 -10.73
C VAL A 105 -16.52 -7.93 -11.44
N ASP A 106 -16.92 -6.93 -10.66
CA ASP A 106 -17.39 -5.64 -11.13
C ASP A 106 -16.66 -4.51 -10.38
N PHE A 107 -17.02 -3.25 -10.66
CA PHE A 107 -16.49 -2.10 -9.93
C PHE A 107 -17.37 -1.64 -8.77
N ASN A 108 -18.42 -2.38 -8.40
CA ASN A 108 -19.39 -1.99 -7.36
C ASN A 108 -18.83 -2.18 -5.94
N HIS A 109 -17.79 -1.42 -5.62
CA HIS A 109 -17.05 -1.55 -4.37
C HIS A 109 -16.82 -0.19 -3.70
N SER A 110 -16.64 -0.24 -2.37
CA SER A 110 -16.09 0.88 -1.62
C SER A 110 -14.57 0.78 -1.59
N PHE A 111 -13.92 1.89 -1.96
CA PHE A 111 -12.47 2.03 -1.93
C PHE A 111 -12.11 2.99 -0.80
N THR A 112 -11.47 2.51 0.25
CA THR A 112 -10.96 3.32 1.34
C THR A 112 -9.53 3.78 0.99
N PRO A 113 -9.01 4.87 1.55
CA PRO A 113 -7.58 5.17 1.44
C PRO A 113 -6.76 3.93 1.82
N ALA A 114 -5.58 3.78 1.24
CA ALA A 114 -4.61 2.81 1.76
C ALA A 114 -4.53 2.99 3.29
N GLU A 115 -4.68 1.93 4.08
CA GLU A 115 -4.53 2.03 5.54
C GLU A 115 -3.12 2.56 5.79
N THR A 116 -2.93 3.84 6.11
CA THR A 116 -1.59 4.35 6.38
C THR A 116 -1.09 3.75 7.68
N PHE A 117 0.18 3.34 7.70
CA PHE A 117 0.80 2.94 8.96
C PHE A 117 0.93 4.19 9.86
N VAL A 118 0.22 4.19 10.98
CA VAL A 118 0.26 5.27 11.97
C VAL A 118 1.31 4.94 13.02
N ILE A 119 2.19 5.89 13.30
CA ILE A 119 3.17 5.81 14.36
C ILE A 119 2.45 6.16 15.68
N ASP A 120 2.18 5.12 16.48
CA ASP A 120 1.49 5.25 17.77
C ASP A 120 2.45 5.50 18.95
N GLU A 121 1.90 5.62 20.16
CA GLU A 121 2.67 5.81 21.39
C GLU A 121 3.61 4.65 21.74
N HIS A 122 3.43 3.48 21.12
CA HIS A 122 4.23 2.28 21.37
C HIS A 122 5.38 2.12 20.38
N PHE A 123 5.43 2.92 19.32
CA PHE A 123 6.44 2.82 18.28
C PHE A 123 7.87 2.83 18.81
N LEU A 124 8.21 3.82 19.65
CA LEU A 124 9.57 3.99 20.18
C LEU A 124 10.04 2.79 21.04
N GLU A 125 9.14 2.14 21.76
CA GLU A 125 9.48 0.93 22.52
C GLU A 125 9.52 -0.31 21.61
N SER A 126 8.63 -0.37 20.61
CA SER A 126 8.57 -1.48 19.65
C SER A 126 9.85 -1.57 18.81
N ILE A 127 10.38 -0.45 18.31
CA ILE A 127 11.59 -0.44 17.48
C ILE A 127 12.84 -0.94 18.23
N LYS A 128 12.89 -0.79 19.56
CA LYS A 128 13.96 -1.37 20.41
C LYS A 128 13.90 -2.89 20.47
N GLU A 129 12.73 -3.46 20.27
CA GLU A 129 12.52 -4.91 20.15
C GLU A 129 12.66 -5.41 18.70
N GLY A 130 12.95 -4.52 17.75
CA GLY A 130 13.11 -4.87 16.35
C GLY A 130 11.79 -5.07 15.60
N LYS A 131 10.68 -4.45 16.05
CA LYS A 131 9.33 -4.54 15.45
C LYS A 131 8.72 -3.14 15.33
N PHE A 132 7.70 -2.97 14.48
CA PHE A 132 7.03 -1.66 14.34
C PHE A 132 5.83 -1.46 15.27
N THR A 133 5.19 -2.54 15.72
CA THR A 133 4.04 -2.52 16.64
C THR A 133 4.20 -3.59 17.73
N PRO A 134 3.51 -3.47 18.88
CA PRO A 134 3.61 -4.45 19.97
C PRO A 134 3.34 -5.91 19.54
N ASP A 135 2.36 -6.10 18.67
CA ASP A 135 1.92 -7.42 18.18
C ASP A 135 2.55 -7.78 16.81
N GLY A 136 3.42 -6.92 16.28
CA GLY A 136 4.10 -7.14 15.01
C GLY A 136 5.26 -8.13 15.11
N TYR A 137 5.65 -8.70 13.97
CA TYR A 137 6.79 -9.60 13.90
C TYR A 137 8.10 -8.83 13.97
N SER A 138 9.03 -9.30 14.80
CA SER A 138 10.35 -8.70 14.93
C SER A 138 11.32 -9.16 13.84
N ILE A 139 12.36 -8.37 13.63
CA ILE A 139 13.62 -8.84 13.06
C ILE A 139 14.07 -10.11 13.80
N GLY A 140 14.54 -11.10 13.03
CA GLY A 140 14.88 -12.44 13.50
C GLY A 140 13.73 -13.47 13.40
N THR A 141 12.49 -13.04 13.16
CA THR A 141 11.36 -13.96 12.93
C THR A 141 11.60 -14.79 11.67
N PRO A 142 11.40 -16.12 11.68
CA PRO A 142 11.44 -16.91 10.44
C PRO A 142 10.35 -16.45 9.47
N ILE A 143 10.71 -16.19 8.22
CA ILE A 143 9.76 -15.64 7.22
C ILE A 143 8.56 -16.57 7.00
N MET A 144 8.77 -17.88 7.08
CA MET A 144 7.71 -18.87 6.95
C MET A 144 6.71 -18.85 8.11
N THR A 145 7.10 -18.38 9.29
CA THR A 145 6.14 -18.17 10.39
C THR A 145 5.12 -17.11 10.00
N ILE A 146 5.59 -15.99 9.45
CA ILE A 146 4.74 -14.88 9.00
C ILE A 146 3.79 -15.34 7.89
N VAL A 147 4.33 -16.06 6.89
CA VAL A 147 3.51 -16.61 5.78
C VAL A 147 2.44 -17.59 6.29
N ASN A 148 2.77 -18.43 7.27
CA ASN A 148 1.80 -19.39 7.81
C ASN A 148 0.69 -18.72 8.64
N GLU A 149 1.01 -17.63 9.35
CA GLU A 149 0.06 -16.93 10.23
C GLU A 149 -0.78 -15.89 9.48
N LEU A 150 -0.20 -15.19 8.51
CA LEU A 150 -0.88 -14.15 7.72
C LEU A 150 -1.44 -14.64 6.38
N GLY A 151 -0.95 -15.78 5.87
CA GLY A 151 -1.30 -16.28 4.54
C GLY A 151 -0.40 -15.71 3.42
N GLU A 152 -0.94 -15.69 2.20
CA GLU A 152 -0.23 -15.16 1.02
C GLU A 152 0.00 -13.65 1.14
N PRO A 153 1.19 -13.14 0.77
CA PRO A 153 1.48 -11.71 0.78
C PRO A 153 0.74 -10.96 -0.34
N ASP A 154 0.51 -9.67 -0.14
CA ASP A 154 0.01 -8.77 -1.20
C ASP A 154 1.04 -8.61 -2.33
N ALA A 155 2.34 -8.68 -1.99
CA ALA A 155 3.43 -8.68 -2.95
C ALA A 155 4.63 -9.52 -2.47
N TYR A 156 5.29 -10.16 -3.43
CA TYR A 156 6.49 -10.97 -3.20
C TYR A 156 7.59 -10.62 -4.22
N ILE A 157 8.81 -10.39 -3.72
CA ILE A 157 9.99 -10.15 -4.54
C ILE A 157 11.11 -11.10 -4.10
N GLN A 158 11.75 -11.74 -5.07
CA GLN A 158 12.97 -12.52 -4.86
C GLN A 158 14.09 -12.00 -5.75
N ARG A 159 15.22 -11.62 -5.15
CA ARG A 159 16.42 -11.17 -5.87
C ARG A 159 17.67 -11.71 -5.21
N ASN A 160 18.49 -12.43 -5.95
CA ASN A 160 19.74 -13.01 -5.45
C ASN A 160 19.57 -13.75 -4.11
N GLU A 161 18.55 -14.62 -4.03
CA GLU A 161 18.18 -15.38 -2.82
C GLU A 161 17.63 -14.55 -1.64
N ALA A 162 17.66 -13.21 -1.70
CA ALA A 162 16.94 -12.36 -0.76
C ALA A 162 15.44 -12.41 -1.08
N LEU A 163 14.63 -12.52 -0.05
CA LEU A 163 13.16 -12.56 -0.14
C LEU A 163 12.59 -11.28 0.44
N TYR A 164 11.46 -10.84 -0.09
CA TYR A 164 10.73 -9.68 0.42
C TYR A 164 9.23 -9.90 0.26
N TYR A 165 8.52 -9.92 1.38
CA TYR A 165 7.07 -10.17 1.45
C TYR A 165 6.39 -8.92 1.97
N THR A 166 5.32 -8.47 1.32
CA THR A 166 4.55 -7.29 1.74
C THR A 166 3.16 -7.74 2.19
N TYR A 167 2.74 -7.27 3.37
CA TYR A 167 1.41 -7.45 3.95
C TYR A 167 0.88 -6.10 4.40
N SER A 168 -0.22 -5.65 3.82
CA SER A 168 -0.72 -4.28 3.95
C SER A 168 0.45 -3.30 3.73
N GLN A 169 0.75 -2.45 4.71
CA GLN A 169 1.84 -1.49 4.62
C GLN A 169 3.19 -1.97 5.13
N THR A 170 3.30 -3.23 5.57
CA THR A 170 4.53 -3.74 6.17
C THR A 170 5.21 -4.74 5.24
N GLY A 171 6.48 -4.47 4.93
CA GLY A 171 7.38 -5.36 4.24
C GLY A 171 8.31 -6.11 5.20
N TYR A 172 8.51 -7.40 4.95
CA TYR A 172 9.41 -8.30 5.66
C TYR A 172 10.44 -8.85 4.68
N GLY A 173 11.69 -8.42 4.83
CA GLY A 173 12.81 -8.80 3.99
C GLY A 173 13.81 -9.73 4.67
N THR A 174 14.39 -10.67 3.92
CA THR A 174 15.50 -11.53 4.34
C THR A 174 16.77 -11.17 3.57
N ALA A 175 17.94 -11.43 4.17
CA ALA A 175 19.19 -11.39 3.41
C ALA A 175 19.33 -12.63 2.51
N ALA A 176 20.24 -12.56 1.53
CA ALA A 176 20.51 -13.66 0.61
C ALA A 176 20.90 -14.94 1.38
N GLY A 177 20.14 -16.02 1.17
CA GLY A 177 20.38 -17.32 1.80
C GLY A 177 19.95 -17.41 3.27
N GLU A 178 19.40 -16.34 3.85
CA GLU A 178 18.82 -16.33 5.19
C GLU A 178 17.31 -16.57 5.13
N ASN A 179 16.76 -17.18 6.19
CA ASN A 179 15.32 -17.49 6.31
C ASN A 179 14.62 -16.70 7.42
N THR A 180 15.32 -15.77 8.05
CA THR A 180 14.79 -14.88 9.08
C THR A 180 14.70 -13.46 8.55
N VAL A 181 13.72 -12.71 9.05
CA VAL A 181 13.56 -11.28 8.75
C VAL A 181 14.80 -10.52 9.21
N GLY A 182 15.45 -9.82 8.28
CA GLY A 182 16.57 -8.90 8.54
C GLY A 182 16.23 -7.44 8.23
N LEU A 183 15.10 -7.19 7.58
CA LEU A 183 14.61 -5.87 7.17
C LEU A 183 13.11 -5.79 7.39
N LEU A 184 12.67 -4.76 8.09
CA LEU A 184 11.27 -4.34 8.15
C LEU A 184 11.14 -3.02 7.39
N THR A 185 10.07 -2.87 6.61
CA THR A 185 9.80 -1.63 5.88
C THR A 185 8.34 -1.25 6.06
N VAL A 186 8.06 0.03 6.26
CA VAL A 186 6.72 0.59 6.06
C VAL A 186 6.67 1.29 4.70
N ILE A 187 5.79 0.83 3.82
CA ILE A 187 5.72 1.31 2.42
C ILE A 187 4.70 2.43 2.20
N ALA A 188 3.76 2.64 3.12
CA ALA A 188 2.84 3.77 3.12
C ALA A 188 2.59 4.26 4.56
N PRO A 189 3.55 5.02 5.12
CA PRO A 189 3.38 5.62 6.44
C PRO A 189 2.40 6.78 6.39
N GLU A 190 1.94 7.20 7.57
CA GLU A 190 1.24 8.48 7.71
C GLU A 190 2.12 9.65 7.22
N GLN A 191 1.48 10.73 6.80
CA GLN A 191 2.15 11.89 6.21
C GLN A 191 2.86 12.71 7.30
N LEU A 192 4.15 12.43 7.51
CA LEU A 192 5.02 13.17 8.44
C LEU A 192 6.03 14.02 7.68
N THR A 193 6.35 15.18 8.24
CA THR A 193 7.48 16.00 7.79
C THR A 193 8.76 15.64 8.52
N PRO A 194 9.95 16.04 8.03
CA PRO A 194 11.20 15.88 8.78
C PRO A 194 11.12 16.46 10.19
N ASP A 195 10.53 17.66 10.36
CA ASP A 195 10.35 18.30 11.67
C ASP A 195 9.46 17.48 12.61
N ASP A 196 8.49 16.71 12.08
CA ASP A 196 7.62 15.86 12.89
C ASP A 196 8.35 14.59 13.34
N VAL A 197 9.18 14.02 12.46
CA VAL A 197 10.06 12.90 12.81
C VAL A 197 11.12 13.33 13.83
N GLU A 198 11.70 14.52 13.70
CA GLU A 198 12.67 15.05 14.68
C GLU A 198 12.02 15.27 16.05
N LYS A 199 10.76 15.73 16.12
CA LYS A 199 10.03 15.84 17.40
C LYS A 199 9.79 14.47 18.05
N LEU A 200 9.56 13.44 17.24
CA LEU A 200 9.30 12.08 17.70
C LEU A 200 10.59 11.37 18.16
N MET A 201 11.61 11.39 17.31
CA MET A 201 12.83 10.59 17.43
C MET A 201 13.99 11.36 18.07
N GLY A 202 13.95 12.69 18.03
CA GLY A 202 15.10 13.55 18.30
C GLY A 202 15.93 13.85 17.05
N GLU A 203 17.07 14.50 17.27
CA GLU A 203 18.05 14.84 16.21
C GLU A 203 18.63 13.55 15.59
N PRO A 204 18.59 13.40 14.25
CA PRO A 204 19.15 12.23 13.59
C PRO A 204 20.67 12.21 13.65
N GLU A 205 21.24 11.01 13.72
CA GLU A 205 22.68 10.79 13.69
C GLU A 205 23.27 11.17 12.32
N GLN A 206 22.51 10.98 11.24
CA GLN A 206 22.85 11.48 9.91
C GLN A 206 21.58 11.90 9.15
N GLU A 207 21.73 12.93 8.32
CA GLU A 207 20.71 13.33 7.35
C GLU A 207 21.37 13.67 6.00
N GLY A 208 20.62 13.56 4.90
CA GLY A 208 21.13 13.93 3.60
C GLY A 208 20.25 13.51 2.44
N LEU A 209 20.75 13.74 1.22
CA LEU A 209 20.12 13.26 0.00
C LEU A 209 20.77 11.95 -0.43
N ASN A 210 19.98 10.89 -0.57
CA ASN A 210 20.41 9.66 -1.22
C ASN A 210 20.49 9.94 -2.74
N GLU A 211 21.71 10.15 -3.24
CA GLU A 211 21.93 10.51 -4.65
C GLU A 211 21.48 9.43 -5.65
N MET A 212 21.37 8.17 -5.24
CA MET A 212 20.93 7.09 -6.12
C MET A 212 19.40 7.10 -6.33
N GLU A 213 18.65 7.35 -5.26
CA GLU A 213 17.18 7.32 -5.29
C GLU A 213 16.55 8.71 -5.37
N GLY A 214 17.33 9.76 -5.14
CA GLY A 214 16.85 11.14 -5.07
C GLY A 214 15.98 11.42 -3.84
N LEU A 215 16.07 10.59 -2.80
CA LEU A 215 15.27 10.72 -1.58
C LEU A 215 16.05 11.45 -0.49
N TYR A 216 15.37 12.31 0.29
CA TYR A 216 15.96 12.85 1.51
C TYR A 216 15.83 11.82 2.63
N PHE A 217 16.83 11.67 3.50
CA PHE A 217 16.77 10.67 4.56
C PHE A 217 17.21 11.20 5.92
N TYR A 218 16.63 10.62 6.97
CA TYR A 218 17.13 10.63 8.34
C TYR A 218 17.58 9.22 8.72
N TYR A 219 18.68 9.13 9.45
CA TYR A 219 19.26 7.89 9.94
C TYR A 219 19.39 7.92 11.46
N TYR A 220 18.92 6.85 12.11
CA TYR A 220 18.98 6.65 13.54
C TYR A 220 19.58 5.29 13.91
N THR A 221 20.30 5.24 15.02
CA THR A 221 20.76 3.99 15.66
C THR A 221 19.90 3.70 16.88
N ILE A 222 19.26 2.53 16.91
CA ILE A 222 18.37 2.13 18.01
C ILE A 222 19.08 1.07 18.87
N ASP A 223 19.37 1.43 20.12
CA ASP A 223 20.02 0.60 21.15
C ASP A 223 21.28 -0.15 20.66
N ASP A 224 22.08 0.49 19.78
CA ASP A 224 23.28 -0.10 19.13
C ASP A 224 23.04 -1.45 18.43
N LYS A 225 21.77 -1.76 18.12
CA LYS A 225 21.34 -3.05 17.57
C LYS A 225 20.63 -2.93 16.23
N TYR A 226 19.92 -1.83 16.01
CA TYR A 226 19.17 -1.61 14.78
C TYR A 226 19.51 -0.27 14.15
N GLU A 227 19.35 -0.21 12.84
CA GLU A 227 19.40 1.02 12.06
C GLU A 227 17.98 1.33 11.58
N LEU A 228 17.53 2.55 11.82
CA LEU A 228 16.24 3.06 11.37
C LEU A 228 16.46 4.21 10.39
N TYR A 229 15.89 4.09 9.19
CA TYR A 229 15.94 5.13 8.17
C TYR A 229 14.54 5.62 7.87
N PHE A 230 14.34 6.94 7.89
CA PHE A 230 13.16 7.59 7.34
C PHE A 230 13.53 8.19 6.00
N GLU A 231 12.77 7.93 4.95
CA GLU A 231 13.00 8.45 3.61
C GLU A 231 11.83 9.32 3.18
N PHE A 232 12.14 10.55 2.78
CA PHE A 232 11.19 11.59 2.43
C PHE A 232 11.31 11.95 0.95
N LEU A 233 10.16 12.32 0.37
CA LEU A 233 10.15 13.00 -0.92
C LEU A 233 10.78 14.40 -0.74
N PRO A 234 11.85 14.75 -1.47
CA PRO A 234 12.62 15.97 -1.20
C PRO A 234 11.85 17.27 -1.47
N GLU A 235 10.96 17.28 -2.46
CA GLU A 235 10.18 18.48 -2.82
C GLU A 235 8.99 18.68 -1.87
N GLU A 236 8.27 17.60 -1.57
CA GLU A 236 7.07 17.62 -0.74
C GLU A 236 7.40 17.62 0.76
N LYS A 237 8.60 17.18 1.12
CA LYS A 237 9.04 16.93 2.50
C LYS A 237 8.07 16.03 3.26
N THR A 238 7.53 15.04 2.56
CA THR A 238 6.58 14.06 3.08
C THR A 238 7.29 12.72 3.21
N LEU A 239 7.05 12.05 4.33
CA LEU A 239 7.59 10.72 4.58
C LEU A 239 7.03 9.73 3.56
N LEU A 240 7.92 9.14 2.76
CA LEU A 240 7.56 8.17 1.72
C LEU A 240 7.52 6.76 2.29
N ARG A 241 8.55 6.40 3.05
CA ARG A 241 8.73 5.08 3.65
C ARG A 241 9.75 5.17 4.77
N PHE A 242 9.76 4.17 5.64
CA PHE A 242 10.84 4.01 6.59
C PHE A 242 11.17 2.53 6.78
N HIS A 243 12.39 2.25 7.21
CA HIS A 243 12.85 0.88 7.37
C HIS A 243 13.73 0.68 8.59
N LEU A 244 13.53 -0.45 9.25
CA LEU A 244 14.32 -0.92 10.39
C LEU A 244 15.09 -2.17 9.95
N ARG A 245 16.39 -2.22 10.21
CA ARG A 245 17.21 -3.40 9.91
C ARG A 245 18.21 -3.68 11.01
N GLU A 246 18.70 -4.92 11.06
CA GLU A 246 19.75 -5.31 11.99
C GLU A 246 21.06 -4.59 11.66
N LEU A 247 21.68 -3.98 12.67
CA LEU A 247 23.02 -3.42 12.58
C LEU A 247 24.02 -4.60 12.50
N LYS A 248 24.41 -5.00 11.29
CA LYS A 248 25.53 -5.94 11.12
C LYS A 248 26.82 -5.18 11.39
N LEU A 249 27.36 -5.32 12.61
CA LEU A 249 28.69 -4.84 12.97
C LEU A 249 29.70 -5.38 11.93
N MET A 250 30.27 -4.47 11.14
CA MET A 250 31.35 -4.76 10.18
C MET A 250 32.63 -5.17 10.89
#